data_AF-A0A151HHS8-F1
#
_entry.id   AF-A0A151HHS8-F1
#
_cell.length_a   1.000
_cell.length_b   1.000
_cell.length_c   1.000
_cell.angle_alpha   90.00
_cell.angle_beta   90.00
_cell.angle_gamma   90.00
#
_symmetry.space_group_name_H-M   'P 1'
#
loop_
_entity.id
_entity.type
_entity.pdbx_description
1 polymer ?
#
loop_
_entity_poly.entity_id
_entity_poly.type
_entity_poly.pdbx_seq_one_letter_code
_entity_poly.pdbx_strand_id
1 'polypeptide(L)'
;MKETQEYSLALAAGAKEGRLSTFRRMNQVLDAIRKALEDYLQHKREAFPRFYFLSSDEHLEMLSQAKNLAAIQPLIRKCFANIYDLGIQEEAKVTEIVSMISAEGEEVLFAKALKPRGSVEKWMPEVEEMMFCTVKRNLRSKHGEAALGRREWISDTPCQVAACVAQILWVAQTEEALASNDVHSRLTQHYQRLGEQLQELTEIVRDDLTMLERRTVSALAIQELHNRDVVAELIDARAESCTHFTWTQQLRHYWDGEQDACVVEQMEARFDYGNEFLGAPTRLVVTPLTDRCWLTITSEERKRQSLPE
;
A
#
# COMPACT_ATOMS: atom_id res chain seq x y z
N MET A 1 28.93 -23.36 -34.04
CA MET A 1 29.97 -22.72 -33.22
C MET A 1 31.30 -23.49 -33.30
N LYS A 2 31.45 -24.71 -32.74
CA LYS A 2 32.71 -25.50 -32.86
C LYS A 2 33.13 -25.74 -34.32
N GLU A 3 32.21 -26.26 -35.12
CA GLU A 3 32.45 -26.48 -36.55
C GLU A 3 32.66 -25.17 -37.33
N THR A 4 32.14 -24.04 -36.85
CA THR A 4 32.36 -22.73 -37.47
C THR A 4 33.77 -22.22 -37.17
N GLN A 5 34.32 -22.53 -35.99
CA GLN A 5 35.70 -22.21 -35.57
C GLN A 5 36.76 -23.00 -36.34
N GLU A 6 36.42 -24.15 -36.92
CA GLU A 6 37.34 -24.96 -37.72
C GLU A 6 37.67 -24.32 -39.09
N TYR A 7 36.84 -23.38 -39.56
CA TYR A 7 37.09 -22.65 -40.81
C TYR A 7 37.79 -21.31 -40.53
N SER A 8 38.99 -21.12 -41.09
CA SER A 8 39.76 -19.87 -40.98
C SER A 8 39.24 -18.75 -41.90
N LEU A 9 38.52 -19.10 -42.98
CA LEU A 9 37.97 -18.17 -43.97
C LEU A 9 36.45 -18.06 -43.85
N ALA A 10 35.95 -16.83 -43.70
CA ALA A 10 34.51 -16.55 -43.55
C ALA A 10 33.66 -17.06 -44.72
N LEU A 11 34.20 -17.02 -45.96
CA LEU A 11 33.50 -17.51 -47.14
C LEU A 11 33.30 -19.04 -47.10
N ALA A 12 34.33 -19.78 -46.66
CA ALA A 12 34.27 -21.24 -46.50
C ALA A 12 33.31 -21.65 -45.38
N ALA A 13 33.26 -20.87 -44.29
CA ALA A 13 32.26 -21.04 -43.26
C ALA A 13 30.84 -20.69 -43.76
N GLY A 14 30.66 -19.61 -44.50
CA GLY A 14 29.34 -19.16 -44.96
C GLY A 14 28.71 -20.04 -46.05
N ALA A 15 29.52 -20.57 -46.96
CA ALA A 15 29.08 -21.33 -48.13
C ALA A 15 28.85 -22.83 -47.88
N LYS A 16 28.98 -23.30 -46.63
CA LYS A 16 28.80 -24.72 -46.32
C LYS A 16 27.39 -25.18 -46.69
N GLU A 17 27.31 -26.28 -47.44
CA GLU A 17 26.06 -26.87 -47.89
C GLU A 17 25.14 -27.23 -46.71
N GLY A 18 23.83 -26.99 -46.87
CA GLY A 18 22.83 -27.25 -45.81
C GLY A 18 22.88 -26.31 -44.60
N ARG A 19 23.81 -25.35 -44.54
CA ARG A 19 23.94 -24.44 -43.40
C ARG A 19 22.80 -23.43 -43.32
N LEU A 20 22.37 -22.87 -44.46
CA LEU A 20 21.22 -21.97 -44.52
C LEU A 20 19.92 -22.66 -44.09
N SER A 21 19.67 -23.88 -44.54
CA SER A 21 18.49 -24.67 -44.13
C SER A 21 18.53 -25.00 -42.63
N THR A 22 19.71 -25.31 -42.11
CA THR A 22 19.91 -25.54 -40.67
C THR A 22 19.60 -24.28 -39.86
N PHE A 23 20.13 -23.12 -40.25
CA PHE A 23 19.83 -21.86 -39.55
C PHE A 23 18.37 -21.47 -39.63
N ARG A 24 17.71 -21.65 -40.78
CA ARG A 24 16.26 -21.41 -40.91
C ARG A 24 15.46 -22.30 -39.96
N ARG A 25 15.82 -23.59 -39.86
CA ARG A 25 15.19 -24.51 -38.90
C ARG A 25 15.45 -24.10 -37.46
N MET A 26 16.69 -23.69 -37.12
CA MET A 26 17.04 -23.21 -35.78
C MET A 26 16.24 -21.96 -35.42
N ASN A 27 16.05 -21.03 -36.35
CA ASN A 27 15.19 -19.85 -36.14
C ASN A 27 13.74 -20.24 -35.89
N GLN A 28 13.17 -21.16 -36.68
CA GLN A 28 11.80 -21.64 -36.47
C GLN A 28 11.61 -22.29 -35.09
N VAL A 29 12.59 -23.09 -34.64
CA VAL A 29 12.56 -23.69 -33.31
C VAL A 29 12.70 -22.62 -32.22
N LEU A 30 13.57 -21.63 -32.42
CA LEU A 30 13.75 -20.52 -31.48
C LEU A 30 12.45 -19.71 -31.34
N ASP A 31 11.76 -19.41 -32.44
CA ASP A 31 10.50 -18.67 -32.43
C ASP A 31 9.41 -19.46 -31.71
N ALA A 32 9.34 -20.78 -31.91
CA ALA A 32 8.42 -21.65 -31.18
C ALA A 32 8.71 -21.68 -29.67
N ILE A 33 9.99 -21.75 -29.27
CA ILE A 33 10.40 -21.71 -27.87
C ILE A 33 10.05 -20.35 -27.24
N ARG A 34 10.31 -19.25 -27.95
CA ARG A 34 9.97 -17.89 -27.49
C ARG A 34 8.48 -17.75 -27.23
N LYS A 35 7.65 -18.17 -28.18
CA LYS A 35 6.19 -18.15 -28.03
C LYS A 35 5.73 -18.99 -26.83
N ALA A 36 6.23 -20.22 -26.70
CA ALA A 36 5.88 -21.07 -25.56
C ALA A 36 6.32 -20.47 -24.22
N LEU A 37 7.45 -19.76 -24.17
CA LEU A 37 7.92 -19.07 -22.98
C LEU A 37 7.03 -17.86 -22.65
N GLU A 38 6.65 -17.07 -23.65
CA GLU A 38 5.73 -15.93 -23.48
C GLU A 38 4.38 -16.42 -22.94
N ASP A 39 3.80 -17.47 -23.54
CA ASP A 39 2.55 -18.08 -23.09
C ASP A 39 2.67 -18.59 -21.63
N TYR A 40 3.82 -19.19 -21.27
CA TYR A 40 4.08 -19.66 -19.92
C TYR A 40 4.17 -18.51 -18.91
N LEU A 41 4.94 -17.45 -19.21
CA LEU A 41 5.06 -16.28 -18.33
C LEU A 41 3.72 -15.55 -18.19
N GLN A 42 2.93 -15.51 -19.26
CA GLN A 42 1.59 -14.92 -19.26
C GLN A 42 0.66 -15.67 -18.29
N HIS A 43 0.63 -17.00 -18.36
CA HIS A 43 -0.13 -17.81 -17.39
C HIS A 43 0.34 -17.58 -15.94
N LYS A 44 1.63 -17.34 -15.72
CA LYS A 44 2.14 -17.00 -14.37
C LYS A 44 1.71 -15.61 -13.91
N ARG A 45 1.67 -14.63 -14.81
CA ARG A 45 1.16 -13.28 -14.51
C ARG A 45 -0.34 -13.26 -14.23
N GLU A 46 -1.11 -14.11 -14.91
CA GLU A 46 -2.54 -14.27 -14.64
C GLU A 46 -2.81 -14.89 -13.27
N ALA A 47 -1.94 -15.80 -12.81
CA ALA A 47 -2.05 -16.38 -11.48
C ALA A 47 -1.77 -15.36 -10.36
N PHE A 48 -0.90 -14.37 -10.60
CA PHE A 48 -0.64 -13.28 -9.67
C PHE A 48 -0.35 -11.97 -10.43
N PRO A 49 -1.36 -11.09 -10.57
CA PRO A 49 -1.29 -9.89 -11.41
C PRO A 49 -0.14 -8.93 -11.08
N ARG A 50 0.40 -8.92 -9.86
CA ARG A 50 1.55 -8.04 -9.54
C ARG A 50 2.82 -8.39 -10.32
N PHE A 51 2.91 -9.58 -10.91
CA PHE A 51 4.01 -9.91 -11.83
C PHE A 51 3.97 -9.12 -13.16
N TYR A 52 2.89 -8.38 -13.46
CA TYR A 52 2.89 -7.43 -14.58
C TYR A 52 3.81 -6.23 -14.36
N PHE A 53 4.21 -5.94 -13.11
CA PHE A 53 5.20 -4.90 -12.81
C PHE A 53 6.66 -5.33 -13.11
N LEU A 54 6.87 -6.60 -13.43
CA LEU A 54 8.17 -7.16 -13.78
C LEU A 54 8.31 -7.28 -15.30
N SER A 55 9.49 -6.93 -15.81
CA SER A 55 9.87 -7.28 -17.18
C SER A 55 9.91 -8.82 -17.35
N SER A 56 9.86 -9.30 -18.59
CA SER A 56 9.86 -10.75 -18.85
C SER A 56 11.13 -11.44 -18.33
N ASP A 57 12.28 -10.76 -18.40
CA ASP A 57 13.56 -11.26 -17.90
C ASP A 57 13.57 -11.34 -16.36
N GLU A 58 13.06 -10.31 -15.69
CA GLU A 58 12.93 -10.26 -14.22
C GLU A 58 11.95 -11.29 -13.68
N HIS A 59 10.82 -11.50 -14.37
CA HIS A 59 9.88 -12.53 -13.99
C HIS A 59 10.51 -13.93 -14.13
N LEU A 60 11.29 -14.16 -15.20
CA LEU A 60 12.02 -15.40 -15.38
C LEU A 60 13.11 -15.60 -14.31
N GLU A 61 13.82 -14.52 -13.94
CA GLU A 61 14.78 -14.53 -12.84
C GLU A 61 14.11 -14.92 -11.52
N MET A 62 12.97 -14.31 -11.20
CA MET A 62 12.17 -14.62 -10.01
C MET A 62 11.75 -16.10 -9.97
N LEU A 63 11.29 -16.64 -11.10
CA LEU A 63 10.90 -18.06 -11.19
C LEU A 63 12.10 -19.00 -11.07
N SER A 64 13.28 -18.59 -11.57
CA SER A 64 14.51 -19.39 -11.52
C SER A 64 15.14 -19.42 -10.11
N GLN A 65 15.08 -18.30 -9.38
CA GLN A 65 15.66 -18.11 -8.05
C GLN A 65 14.63 -18.27 -6.93
N ALA A 66 13.48 -18.90 -7.19
CA ALA A 66 12.36 -19.04 -6.27
C ALA A 66 12.70 -19.51 -4.84
N LYS A 67 13.81 -20.25 -4.68
CA LYS A 67 14.27 -20.78 -3.39
C LYS A 67 15.20 -19.84 -2.63
N ASN A 68 15.80 -18.87 -3.31
CA ASN A 68 16.73 -17.91 -2.72
C ASN A 68 15.98 -16.59 -2.47
N LEU A 69 15.34 -16.48 -1.31
CA LEU A 69 14.53 -15.31 -0.95
C LEU A 69 15.36 -14.02 -0.98
N ALA A 70 16.61 -14.06 -0.54
CA ALA A 70 17.50 -12.89 -0.54
C ALA A 70 17.76 -12.36 -1.95
N ALA A 71 17.87 -13.23 -2.96
CA ALA A 71 18.08 -12.83 -4.35
C ALA A 71 16.83 -12.20 -4.99
N ILE A 72 15.62 -12.60 -4.55
CA ILE A 72 14.37 -12.12 -5.14
C ILE A 72 13.79 -10.87 -4.45
N GLN A 73 14.29 -10.45 -3.28
CA GLN A 73 13.84 -9.22 -2.58
C GLN A 73 13.79 -7.99 -3.50
N PRO A 74 14.79 -7.70 -4.35
CA PRO A 74 14.75 -6.53 -5.24
C PRO A 74 13.61 -6.59 -6.27
N LEU A 75 13.19 -7.80 -6.65
CA LEU A 75 12.07 -8.02 -7.57
C LEU A 75 10.73 -7.92 -6.82
N ILE A 76 10.67 -8.44 -5.59
CA ILE A 76 9.48 -8.30 -4.71
C ILE A 76 9.15 -6.81 -4.49
N ARG A 77 10.17 -5.97 -4.29
CA ARG A 77 9.99 -4.52 -4.15
C ARG A 77 9.25 -3.87 -5.31
N LYS A 78 9.36 -4.40 -6.53
CA LYS A 78 8.64 -3.88 -7.70
C LYS A 78 7.19 -4.33 -7.76
N CYS A 79 6.84 -5.42 -7.09
CA CYS A 79 5.50 -6.00 -7.09
C CYS A 79 4.57 -5.31 -6.07
N PHE A 80 5.12 -4.71 -5.02
CA PHE A 80 4.36 -4.09 -3.92
C PHE A 80 4.57 -2.59 -3.87
N ALA A 81 3.61 -1.85 -3.29
CA ALA A 81 3.68 -0.40 -3.22
C ALA A 81 4.85 0.07 -2.35
N ASN A 82 5.00 -0.48 -1.14
CA ASN A 82 6.09 -0.14 -0.23
C ASN A 82 6.55 -1.30 0.67
N ILE A 83 6.52 -2.55 0.17
CA ILE A 83 7.32 -3.63 0.78
C ILE A 83 8.72 -3.52 0.18
N TYR A 84 9.64 -2.93 0.95
CA TYR A 84 11.03 -2.75 0.54
C TYR A 84 11.85 -4.03 0.73
N ASP A 85 11.62 -4.72 1.84
CA ASP A 85 12.19 -6.03 2.18
C ASP A 85 11.17 -6.83 3.02
N LEU A 86 11.25 -8.15 2.92
CA LEU A 86 10.57 -9.08 3.83
C LEU A 86 11.52 -9.53 4.94
N GLY A 87 11.08 -9.51 6.19
CA GLY A 87 11.84 -10.08 7.30
C GLY A 87 11.81 -11.60 7.26
N ILE A 88 12.98 -12.20 7.10
CA ILE A 88 13.15 -13.64 6.94
C ILE A 88 13.87 -14.19 8.17
N GLN A 89 13.29 -15.22 8.78
CA GLN A 89 13.88 -15.96 9.89
C GLN A 89 14.24 -17.36 9.41
N GLU A 90 15.49 -17.77 9.60
CA GLU A 90 15.98 -19.10 9.27
C GLU A 90 16.33 -19.87 10.54
N GLU A 91 15.46 -20.77 10.97
CA GLU A 91 15.70 -21.65 12.12
C GLU A 91 15.65 -23.11 11.71
N ALA A 92 16.69 -23.88 12.08
CA ALA A 92 16.73 -25.33 11.92
C ALA A 92 16.31 -25.86 10.53
N LYS A 93 16.71 -25.15 9.45
CA LYS A 93 16.38 -25.42 8.02
C LYS A 93 14.94 -25.08 7.61
N VAL A 94 14.19 -24.36 8.42
CA VAL A 94 12.90 -23.79 8.07
C VAL A 94 13.08 -22.29 7.85
N THR A 95 12.81 -21.84 6.63
CA THR A 95 12.75 -20.43 6.28
C THR A 95 11.31 -19.94 6.47
N GLU A 96 11.13 -18.94 7.32
CA GLU A 96 9.84 -18.30 7.57
C GLU A 96 9.93 -16.80 7.23
N ILE A 97 8.84 -16.26 6.70
CA ILE A 97 8.67 -14.82 6.48
C ILE A 97 7.82 -14.30 7.63
N VAL A 98 8.39 -13.40 8.43
CA VAL A 98 7.82 -12.98 9.72
C VAL A 98 7.36 -11.53 9.75
N SER A 99 7.88 -10.69 8.86
CA SER A 99 7.56 -9.26 8.83
C SER A 99 7.67 -8.67 7.42
N MET A 100 7.11 -7.49 7.27
CA MET A 100 7.29 -6.62 6.10
C MET A 100 7.96 -5.33 6.54
N ILE A 101 8.92 -4.86 5.74
CA ILE A 101 9.75 -3.69 6.02
C ILE A 101 9.53 -2.68 4.91
N SER A 102 9.21 -1.45 5.28
CA SER A 102 9.03 -0.33 4.34
C SER A 102 10.34 0.30 3.92
N ALA A 103 10.31 1.13 2.86
CA ALA A 103 11.50 1.87 2.41
C ALA A 103 12.04 2.84 3.48
N GLU A 104 11.19 3.26 4.41
CA GLU A 104 11.57 4.10 5.54
C GLU A 104 12.20 3.34 6.70
N GLY A 105 12.22 2.00 6.63
CA GLY A 105 12.71 1.13 7.69
C GLY A 105 11.68 0.80 8.76
N GLU A 106 10.39 1.13 8.55
CA GLU A 106 9.31 0.66 9.44
C GLU A 106 9.08 -0.83 9.20
N GLU A 107 9.32 -1.64 10.24
CA GLU A 107 9.09 -3.07 10.25
C GLU A 107 7.77 -3.39 10.95
N VAL A 108 6.91 -4.15 10.28
CA VAL A 108 5.63 -4.62 10.83
C VAL A 108 5.61 -6.14 10.79
N LEU A 109 5.50 -6.75 11.98
CA LEU A 109 5.35 -8.20 12.11
C LEU A 109 4.03 -8.67 11.51
N PHE A 110 4.08 -9.75 10.74
CA PHE A 110 2.87 -10.38 10.23
C PHE A 110 2.04 -10.97 11.37
N ALA A 111 0.71 -10.94 11.21
CA ALA A 111 -0.21 -11.57 12.15
C ALA A 111 0.07 -13.08 12.32
N LYS A 112 0.64 -13.72 11.29
CA LYS A 112 1.13 -15.09 11.30
C LYS A 112 2.32 -15.23 10.37
N ALA A 113 3.37 -15.89 10.84
CA ALA A 113 4.54 -16.22 10.02
C ALA A 113 4.16 -17.13 8.83
N LEU A 114 4.74 -16.85 7.67
CA LEU A 114 4.49 -17.57 6.42
C LEU A 114 5.66 -18.48 6.06
N LYS A 115 5.36 -19.59 5.38
CA LYS A 115 6.38 -20.51 4.86
C LYS A 115 6.32 -20.48 3.34
N PRO A 116 7.34 -19.96 2.63
CA PRO A 116 7.33 -19.89 1.18
C PRO A 116 7.54 -21.28 0.58
N ARG A 117 6.45 -22.06 0.51
CA ARG A 117 6.44 -23.45 0.04
C ARG A 117 6.05 -23.50 -1.44
N GLY A 118 6.83 -24.24 -2.21
CA GLY A 118 6.57 -24.41 -3.64
C GLY A 118 7.04 -23.22 -4.47
N SER A 119 6.36 -22.99 -5.58
CA SER A 119 6.72 -21.95 -6.55
C SER A 119 6.28 -20.55 -6.11
N VAL A 120 6.93 -19.51 -6.65
CA VAL A 120 6.70 -18.10 -6.26
C VAL A 120 5.26 -17.66 -6.47
N GLU A 121 4.61 -18.13 -7.54
CA GLU A 121 3.20 -17.81 -7.84
C GLU A 121 2.20 -18.38 -6.81
N LYS A 122 2.64 -19.27 -5.91
CA LYS A 122 1.78 -19.83 -4.87
C LYS A 122 1.89 -19.08 -3.55
N TRP A 123 3.12 -18.77 -3.12
CA TRP A 123 3.33 -18.17 -1.81
C TRP A 123 3.33 -16.63 -1.85
N MET A 124 3.60 -15.97 -2.99
CA MET A 124 3.48 -14.52 -3.08
C MET A 124 2.05 -14.00 -2.85
N PRO A 125 0.99 -14.65 -3.37
CA PRO A 125 -0.38 -14.33 -2.97
C PRO A 125 -0.63 -14.47 -1.47
N GLU A 126 -0.02 -15.46 -0.80
CA GLU A 126 -0.13 -15.62 0.66
C GLU A 126 0.53 -14.45 1.42
N VAL A 127 1.64 -13.90 0.89
CA VAL A 127 2.27 -12.68 1.43
C VAL A 127 1.36 -11.47 1.28
N GLU A 128 0.71 -11.31 0.12
CA GLU A 128 -0.28 -10.24 -0.11
C GLU A 128 -1.48 -10.36 0.85
N GLU A 129 -2.05 -11.55 0.97
CA GLU A 129 -3.17 -11.80 1.87
C GLU A 129 -2.78 -11.52 3.33
N MET A 130 -1.60 -11.98 3.76
CA MET A 130 -1.11 -11.75 5.12
C MET A 130 -0.79 -10.27 5.38
N MET A 131 -0.28 -9.54 4.39
CA MET A 131 -0.09 -8.10 4.45
C MET A 131 -1.43 -7.40 4.73
N PHE A 132 -2.46 -7.68 3.93
CA PHE A 132 -3.79 -7.10 4.13
C PHE A 132 -4.37 -7.45 5.51
N CYS A 133 -4.27 -8.73 5.91
CA CYS A 133 -4.75 -9.18 7.21
C CYS A 133 -4.02 -8.50 8.37
N THR A 134 -2.72 -8.28 8.24
CA THR A 134 -1.89 -7.65 9.27
C THR A 134 -2.24 -6.17 9.43
N VAL A 135 -2.37 -5.43 8.33
CA VAL A 135 -2.81 -4.02 8.37
C VAL A 135 -4.22 -3.90 8.97
N LYS A 136 -5.16 -4.72 8.49
CA LYS A 136 -6.55 -4.76 9.01
C LYS A 136 -6.59 -5.06 10.51
N ARG A 137 -5.83 -6.06 10.97
CA ARG A 137 -5.72 -6.42 12.39
C ARG A 137 -5.14 -5.27 13.23
N ASN A 138 -4.09 -4.61 12.74
CA ASN A 138 -3.48 -3.50 13.46
C ASN A 138 -4.42 -2.30 13.56
N LEU A 139 -5.17 -1.99 12.48
CA LEU A 139 -6.23 -0.97 12.52
C LEU A 139 -7.27 -1.28 13.59
N ARG A 140 -7.76 -2.53 13.64
CA ARG A 140 -8.73 -2.96 14.65
C ARG A 140 -8.21 -2.82 16.07
N SER A 141 -7.01 -3.35 16.34
CA SER A 141 -6.41 -3.32 17.69
C SER A 141 -6.20 -1.88 18.15
N LYS A 142 -5.56 -1.06 17.31
CA LYS A 142 -5.17 0.30 17.66
C LYS A 142 -6.34 1.28 17.71
N HIS A 143 -7.41 1.02 16.97
CA HIS A 143 -8.69 1.71 17.15
C HIS A 143 -9.29 1.45 18.54
N GLY A 144 -9.22 0.20 19.04
CA GLY A 144 -9.68 -0.14 20.40
C GLY A 144 -8.80 0.44 21.53
N GLU A 145 -7.52 0.69 21.25
CA GLU A 145 -6.52 1.20 22.21
C GLU A 145 -6.39 2.73 22.21
N ALA A 146 -7.19 3.47 21.44
CA ALA A 146 -7.07 4.91 21.24
C ALA A 146 -7.23 5.77 22.52
N ALA A 147 -7.55 5.18 23.67
CA ALA A 147 -7.61 5.83 24.97
C ALA A 147 -6.24 5.88 25.71
N LEU A 148 -5.17 5.30 25.16
CA LEU A 148 -3.82 5.37 25.71
C LEU A 148 -3.18 6.77 25.55
N GLY A 149 -2.11 7.03 26.31
CA GLY A 149 -1.35 8.27 26.19
C GLY A 149 -0.77 8.45 24.78
N ARG A 150 -1.00 9.62 24.18
CA ARG A 150 -0.70 9.92 22.77
C ARG A 150 0.73 9.57 22.34
N ARG A 151 1.72 9.85 23.19
CA ARG A 151 3.14 9.57 22.90
C ARG A 151 3.44 8.08 22.80
N GLU A 152 3.03 7.31 23.80
CA GLU A 152 3.22 5.86 23.83
C GLU A 152 2.49 5.21 22.65
N TRP A 153 1.29 5.71 22.34
CA TRP A 153 0.53 5.23 21.20
C TRP A 153 1.22 5.49 19.86
N ILE A 154 1.87 6.66 19.67
CA ILE A 154 2.65 6.98 18.46
C ILE A 154 3.86 6.05 18.31
N SER A 155 4.57 5.75 19.40
CA SER A 155 5.76 4.89 19.37
C SER A 155 5.42 3.41 19.13
N ASP A 156 4.25 2.94 19.58
CA ASP A 156 3.82 1.52 19.48
C ASP A 156 2.91 1.24 18.26
N THR A 157 2.57 2.25 17.46
CA THR A 157 1.65 2.10 16.33
C THR A 157 2.36 2.38 15.01
N PRO A 158 2.29 1.47 14.02
CA PRO A 158 2.81 1.74 12.68
C PRO A 158 2.21 3.03 12.09
N CYS A 159 3.02 3.85 11.43
CA CYS A 159 2.69 5.19 10.96
C CYS A 159 1.39 5.22 10.13
N GLN A 160 1.25 4.30 9.17
CA GLN A 160 0.04 4.19 8.35
C GLN A 160 -1.21 3.92 9.20
N VAL A 161 -1.09 3.00 10.17
CA VAL A 161 -2.19 2.60 11.06
C VAL A 161 -2.57 3.76 11.97
N ALA A 162 -1.58 4.47 12.54
CA ALA A 162 -1.80 5.64 13.38
C ALA A 162 -2.59 6.72 12.63
N ALA A 163 -2.17 7.05 11.41
CA ALA A 163 -2.84 8.07 10.61
C ALA A 163 -4.29 7.68 10.24
N CYS A 164 -4.52 6.41 9.89
CA CYS A 164 -5.87 5.93 9.55
C CYS A 164 -6.79 5.91 10.77
N VAL A 165 -6.33 5.39 11.92
CA VAL A 165 -7.11 5.39 13.17
C VAL A 165 -7.42 6.82 13.61
N ALA A 166 -6.44 7.73 13.55
CA ALA A 166 -6.67 9.15 13.86
C ALA A 166 -7.76 9.77 12.97
N GLN A 167 -7.82 9.39 11.68
CA GLN A 167 -8.85 9.86 10.77
C GLN A 167 -10.23 9.29 11.12
N ILE A 168 -10.33 8.02 11.48
CA ILE A 168 -11.58 7.39 11.93
C ILE A 168 -12.12 8.09 13.17
N LEU A 169 -11.26 8.35 14.17
CA LEU A 169 -11.65 9.01 15.41
C LEU A 169 -12.08 10.45 15.17
N TRP A 170 -11.36 11.18 14.31
CA TRP A 170 -11.73 12.55 13.95
C TRP A 170 -13.10 12.61 13.26
N VAL A 171 -13.37 11.69 12.33
CA VAL A 171 -14.69 11.58 11.68
C VAL A 171 -15.78 11.34 12.72
N ALA A 172 -15.60 10.36 13.61
CA ALA A 172 -16.58 10.05 14.65
C ALA A 172 -16.85 11.25 15.58
N GLN A 173 -15.80 11.97 16.01
CA GLN A 173 -15.92 13.13 16.88
C GLN A 173 -16.58 14.33 16.18
N THR A 174 -16.28 14.55 14.90
CA THR A 174 -16.89 15.61 14.11
C THR A 174 -18.37 15.34 13.86
N GLU A 175 -18.73 14.10 13.55
CA GLU A 175 -20.13 13.70 13.38
C GLU A 175 -20.91 13.73 14.69
N GLU A 176 -20.29 13.40 15.83
CA GLU A 176 -20.90 13.59 17.15
C GLU A 176 -21.24 15.08 17.40
N ALA A 177 -20.36 16.00 17.01
CA ALA A 177 -20.61 17.44 17.11
C ALA A 177 -21.74 17.88 16.16
N LEU A 178 -21.76 17.39 14.92
CA LEU A 178 -22.79 17.68 13.91
C LEU A 178 -24.15 17.06 14.23
N ALA A 179 -24.21 15.98 15.01
CA ALA A 179 -25.45 15.34 15.46
C ALA A 179 -26.02 15.93 16.76
N SER A 180 -25.32 16.88 17.38
CA SER A 180 -25.74 17.48 18.65
C SER A 180 -26.87 18.49 18.50
N ASN A 181 -27.58 18.78 19.60
CA ASN A 181 -28.64 19.80 19.61
C ASN A 181 -28.12 21.24 19.43
N ASP A 182 -26.84 21.48 19.73
CA ASP A 182 -26.17 22.78 19.57
C ASP A 182 -24.86 22.58 18.79
N VAL A 183 -25.04 22.38 17.48
CA VAL A 183 -23.96 22.05 16.55
C VAL A 183 -22.84 23.10 16.57
N HIS A 184 -23.19 24.39 16.57
CA HIS A 184 -22.20 25.46 16.52
C HIS A 184 -21.29 25.47 17.76
N SER A 185 -21.89 25.34 18.96
CA SER A 185 -21.14 25.26 20.21
C SER A 185 -20.25 24.02 20.27
N ARG A 186 -20.79 22.86 19.84
CA ARG A 186 -20.06 21.59 19.87
C ARG A 186 -18.91 21.54 18.84
N LEU A 187 -19.10 22.08 17.64
CA LEU A 187 -18.02 22.25 16.66
C LEU A 187 -16.94 23.21 17.19
N THR A 188 -17.33 24.30 17.85
CA THR A 188 -16.38 25.25 18.45
C THR A 188 -15.54 24.59 19.55
N GLN A 189 -16.16 23.78 20.41
CA GLN A 189 -15.46 22.98 21.42
C GLN A 189 -14.52 21.96 20.76
N HIS A 190 -14.97 21.29 19.70
CA HIS A 190 -14.14 20.33 18.97
C HIS A 190 -12.93 21.01 18.30
N TYR A 191 -13.12 22.19 17.70
CA TYR A 191 -12.05 23.00 17.12
C TYR A 191 -10.97 23.36 18.14
N GLN A 192 -11.37 23.76 19.35
CA GLN A 192 -10.43 24.06 20.44
C GLN A 192 -9.63 22.82 20.85
N ARG A 193 -10.29 21.67 20.99
CA ARG A 193 -9.64 20.39 21.31
C ARG A 193 -8.63 19.97 20.23
N LEU A 194 -8.96 20.13 18.95
CA LEU A 194 -8.02 19.87 17.85
C LEU A 194 -6.79 20.81 17.94
N GLY A 195 -6.98 22.04 18.40
CA GLY A 195 -5.88 22.98 18.68
C GLY A 195 -4.95 22.49 19.80
N GLU A 196 -5.50 21.99 20.90
CA GLU A 196 -4.74 21.39 22.01
C GLU A 196 -3.96 20.15 21.54
N GLN A 197 -4.62 19.27 20.79
CA GLN A 197 -4.02 18.08 20.19
C GLN A 197 -2.85 18.40 19.25
N LEU A 198 -2.99 19.42 18.41
CA LEU A 198 -1.91 19.88 17.53
C LEU A 198 -0.74 20.50 18.33
N GLN A 199 -1.04 21.18 19.44
CA GLN A 199 0.00 21.69 20.33
C GLN A 199 0.78 20.54 20.98
N GLU A 200 0.12 19.49 21.45
CA GLU A 200 0.79 18.30 22.00
C GLU A 200 1.74 17.67 20.97
N LEU A 201 1.31 17.52 19.70
CA LEU A 201 2.21 17.04 18.65
C LEU A 201 3.42 17.96 18.46
N THR A 202 3.21 19.28 18.51
CA THR A 202 4.29 20.27 18.38
C THR A 202 5.29 20.18 19.54
N GLU A 203 4.83 19.85 20.74
CA GLU A 203 5.67 19.58 21.90
C GLU A 203 6.47 18.28 21.70
N ILE A 204 5.83 17.20 21.25
CA ILE A 204 6.49 15.91 20.96
C ILE A 204 7.59 16.07 19.89
N VAL A 205 7.39 16.90 18.84
CA VAL A 205 8.41 17.14 17.80
C VAL A 205 9.73 17.70 18.37
N ARG A 206 9.68 18.41 19.52
CA ARG A 206 10.85 19.02 20.16
C ARG A 206 11.69 18.02 20.96
N ASP A 207 11.14 16.85 21.26
CA ASP A 207 11.86 15.78 21.95
C ASP A 207 12.84 15.06 21.01
N ASP A 208 13.69 14.23 21.60
CA ASP A 208 14.52 13.30 20.84
C ASP A 208 13.65 12.14 20.34
N LEU A 209 13.45 12.10 19.02
CA LEU A 209 12.60 11.14 18.32
C LEU A 209 13.44 10.35 17.33
N THR A 210 13.14 9.06 17.22
CA THR A 210 13.66 8.24 16.11
C THR A 210 13.19 8.79 14.77
N MET A 211 13.87 8.40 13.69
CA MET A 211 13.50 8.84 12.34
C MET A 211 12.06 8.44 11.97
N LEU A 212 11.59 7.28 12.41
CA LEU A 212 10.23 6.81 12.18
C LEU A 212 9.21 7.59 13.00
N GLU A 213 9.44 7.78 14.30
CA GLU A 213 8.55 8.59 15.14
C GLU A 213 8.42 10.01 14.62
N ARG A 214 9.52 10.63 14.18
CA ARG A 214 9.49 11.96 13.57
C ARG A 214 8.62 12.00 12.32
N ARG A 215 8.65 10.96 11.49
CA ARG A 215 7.77 10.83 10.31
C ARG A 215 6.31 10.68 10.73
N THR A 216 6.00 9.82 11.68
CA THR A 216 4.64 9.62 12.21
C THR A 216 4.07 10.91 12.78
N VAL A 217 4.82 11.60 13.64
CA VAL A 217 4.40 12.87 14.25
C VAL A 217 4.18 13.95 13.19
N SER A 218 5.07 14.05 12.19
CA SER A 218 4.92 15.01 11.09
C SER A 218 3.68 14.71 10.24
N ALA A 219 3.43 13.43 9.93
CA ALA A 219 2.27 12.99 9.18
C ALA A 219 0.96 13.28 9.92
N LEU A 220 0.91 13.01 11.23
CA LEU A 220 -0.24 13.32 12.08
C LEU A 220 -0.46 14.82 12.20
N ALA A 221 0.59 15.62 12.36
CA ALA A 221 0.47 17.08 12.48
C ALA A 221 -0.11 17.72 11.20
N ILE A 222 0.31 17.25 10.02
CA ILE A 222 -0.26 17.69 8.74
C ILE A 222 -1.74 17.32 8.64
N GLN A 223 -2.10 16.09 9.03
CA GLN A 223 -3.49 15.62 9.01
C GLN A 223 -4.37 16.39 10.00
N GLU A 224 -3.91 16.62 11.23
CA GLU A 224 -4.67 17.34 12.25
C GLU A 224 -4.85 18.82 11.92
N LEU A 225 -3.84 19.45 11.32
CA LEU A 225 -3.97 20.82 10.82
C LEU A 225 -5.10 20.91 9.80
N HIS A 226 -5.11 20.03 8.80
CA HIS A 226 -6.18 19.98 7.81
C HIS A 226 -7.55 19.69 8.44
N ASN A 227 -7.63 18.71 9.33
CA ASN A 227 -8.86 18.35 10.03
C ASN A 227 -9.42 19.53 10.84
N ARG A 228 -8.56 20.31 11.49
CA ARG A 228 -8.94 21.53 12.20
C ARG A 228 -9.43 22.63 11.25
N ASP A 229 -8.78 22.80 10.10
CA ASP A 229 -9.19 23.77 9.08
C ASP A 229 -10.58 23.41 8.50
N VAL A 230 -10.86 22.12 8.28
CA VAL A 230 -12.20 21.65 7.87
C VAL A 230 -13.24 21.96 8.92
N VAL A 231 -12.95 21.76 10.21
CA VAL A 231 -13.88 22.11 11.30
C VAL A 231 -14.13 23.62 11.36
N ALA A 232 -13.10 24.45 11.14
CA ALA A 232 -13.28 25.90 11.02
C ALA A 232 -14.21 26.26 9.84
N GLU A 233 -14.02 25.62 8.68
CA GLU A 233 -14.89 25.82 7.52
C GLU A 233 -16.34 25.42 7.79
N LEU A 234 -16.56 24.32 8.54
CA LEU A 234 -17.91 23.91 8.97
C LEU A 234 -18.57 24.96 9.88
N ILE A 235 -17.81 25.56 10.79
CA ILE A 235 -18.29 26.62 11.68
C ILE A 235 -18.66 27.86 10.87
N ASP A 236 -17.78 28.30 9.97
CA ASP A 236 -17.98 29.48 9.12
C ASP A 236 -19.16 29.30 8.15
N ALA A 237 -19.30 28.09 7.59
CA ALA A 237 -20.42 27.71 6.73
C ALA A 237 -21.73 27.48 7.48
N ARG A 238 -21.72 27.51 8.83
CA ARG A 238 -22.87 27.24 9.70
C ARG A 238 -23.51 25.88 9.41
N ALA A 239 -22.70 24.84 9.33
CA ALA A 239 -23.19 23.48 9.14
C ALA A 239 -24.18 23.08 10.25
N GLU A 240 -25.32 22.50 9.87
CA GLU A 240 -26.39 22.12 10.79
C GLU A 240 -26.48 20.60 11.02
N SER A 241 -25.81 19.79 10.18
CA SER A 241 -25.88 18.32 10.26
C SER A 241 -24.77 17.63 9.44
N CYS A 242 -24.68 16.30 9.57
CA CYS A 242 -23.77 15.46 8.78
C CYS A 242 -24.11 15.39 7.27
N THR A 243 -25.24 15.94 6.83
CA THR A 243 -25.57 16.01 5.39
C THR A 243 -25.07 17.29 4.74
N HIS A 244 -24.47 18.21 5.51
CA HIS A 244 -23.94 19.46 5.00
C HIS A 244 -22.83 19.22 3.97
N PHE A 245 -22.88 19.93 2.84
CA PHE A 245 -21.96 19.72 1.72
C PHE A 245 -20.48 19.84 2.12
N THR A 246 -20.14 20.84 2.95
CA THR A 246 -18.77 21.03 3.45
C THR A 246 -18.22 19.81 4.19
N TRP A 247 -19.09 19.02 4.82
CA TRP A 247 -18.73 17.75 5.46
C TRP A 247 -18.71 16.59 4.47
N THR A 248 -19.75 16.47 3.64
CA THR A 248 -19.87 15.34 2.71
C THR A 248 -18.81 15.33 1.62
N GLN A 249 -18.25 16.48 1.27
CA GLN A 249 -17.13 16.57 0.34
C GLN A 249 -15.80 16.02 0.90
N GLN A 250 -15.68 15.78 2.20
CA GLN A 250 -14.44 15.30 2.83
C GLN A 250 -14.26 13.78 2.68
N LEU A 251 -13.01 13.33 2.66
CA LEU A 251 -12.67 11.90 2.73
C LEU A 251 -12.81 11.39 4.16
N ARG A 252 -13.87 10.63 4.41
CA ARG A 252 -14.23 10.19 5.76
C ARG A 252 -13.97 8.70 5.91
N HIS A 253 -13.20 8.35 6.93
CA HIS A 253 -12.87 6.96 7.24
C HIS A 253 -13.78 6.49 8.38
N TYR A 254 -14.35 5.30 8.21
CA TYR A 254 -15.25 4.68 9.16
C TYR A 254 -14.73 3.29 9.50
N TRP A 255 -14.90 2.88 10.76
CA TRP A 255 -14.76 1.49 11.12
C TRP A 255 -16.14 0.81 11.07
N ASP A 256 -16.34 -0.08 10.11
CA ASP A 256 -17.55 -0.90 10.00
C ASP A 256 -17.42 -2.12 10.92
N GLY A 257 -18.17 -2.08 12.03
CA GLY A 257 -18.15 -3.15 13.03
C GLY A 257 -18.79 -4.47 12.56
N GLU A 258 -19.64 -4.45 11.55
CA GLU A 258 -20.27 -5.66 11.00
C GLU A 258 -19.30 -6.38 10.04
N GLN A 259 -18.58 -5.62 9.21
CA GLN A 259 -17.61 -6.14 8.25
C GLN A 259 -16.18 -6.29 8.84
N ASP A 260 -16.02 -5.83 10.08
CA ASP A 260 -14.74 -5.72 10.80
C ASP A 260 -13.68 -4.98 9.97
N ALA A 261 -14.07 -3.98 9.18
CA ALA A 261 -13.25 -3.37 8.15
C ALA A 261 -13.30 -1.84 8.17
N CYS A 262 -12.21 -1.21 7.74
CA CYS A 262 -12.20 0.23 7.48
C CYS A 262 -12.84 0.51 6.11
N VAL A 263 -13.74 1.48 6.06
CA VAL A 263 -14.43 1.95 4.86
C VAL A 263 -14.15 3.44 4.70
N VAL A 264 -14.01 3.89 3.45
CA VAL A 264 -13.83 5.30 3.11
C VAL A 264 -15.05 5.78 2.35
N GLU A 265 -15.67 6.87 2.81
CA GLU A 265 -16.78 7.52 2.11
C GLU A 265 -16.44 8.96 1.75
N GLN A 266 -16.84 9.37 0.55
CA GLN A 266 -16.79 10.75 0.09
C GLN A 266 -18.00 11.00 -0.80
N MET A 267 -18.77 12.04 -0.48
CA MET A 267 -20.07 12.31 -1.08
C MET A 267 -20.96 11.07 -0.99
N GLU A 268 -21.36 10.50 -2.11
CA GLU A 268 -22.17 9.27 -2.21
C GLU A 268 -21.33 8.03 -2.58
N ALA A 269 -20.00 8.18 -2.67
CA ALA A 269 -19.09 7.10 -2.97
C ALA A 269 -18.61 6.42 -1.68
N ARG A 270 -18.55 5.09 -1.69
CA ARG A 270 -18.15 4.25 -0.55
C ARG A 270 -17.23 3.14 -1.06
N PHE A 271 -16.07 2.99 -0.42
CA PHE A 271 -15.03 2.04 -0.82
C PHE A 271 -14.45 1.35 0.40
N ASP A 272 -14.07 0.08 0.26
CA ASP A 272 -13.26 -0.58 1.28
C ASP A 272 -11.85 0.02 1.30
N TYR A 273 -11.30 0.24 2.50
CA TYR A 273 -9.91 0.63 2.63
C TYR A 273 -9.02 -0.52 2.16
N GLY A 274 -8.14 -0.26 1.20
CA GLY A 274 -7.41 -1.31 0.48
C GLY A 274 -6.41 -2.14 1.32
N ASN A 275 -6.06 -1.70 2.53
CA ASN A 275 -5.12 -2.38 3.44
C ASN A 275 -3.71 -2.67 2.87
N GLU A 276 -3.35 -2.10 1.72
CA GLU A 276 -1.98 -2.17 1.18
C GLU A 276 -1.00 -1.57 2.18
N PHE A 277 0.13 -2.23 2.43
CA PHE A 277 1.16 -1.70 3.31
C PHE A 277 1.93 -0.57 2.63
N LEU A 278 1.88 0.61 3.24
CA LEU A 278 2.51 1.83 2.74
C LEU A 278 3.64 2.34 3.63
N GLY A 279 3.83 1.77 4.83
CA GLY A 279 4.89 2.20 5.75
C GLY A 279 4.68 3.61 6.31
N ALA A 280 5.76 4.41 6.34
CA ALA A 280 5.79 5.77 6.86
C ALA A 280 6.06 6.83 5.76
N PRO A 281 5.21 6.90 4.71
CA PRO A 281 5.47 7.76 3.57
C PRO A 281 5.40 9.23 3.99
N THR A 282 6.13 10.08 3.27
CA THR A 282 6.04 11.52 3.49
C THR A 282 4.67 12.01 3.06
N ARG A 283 3.89 12.55 4.01
CA ARG A 283 2.58 13.15 3.68
C ARG A 283 2.78 14.53 3.07
N LEU A 284 2.04 14.78 1.99
CA LEU A 284 1.90 16.10 1.40
C LEU A 284 0.90 16.92 2.21
N VAL A 285 1.11 18.23 2.26
CA VAL A 285 0.16 19.17 2.86
C VAL A 285 -1.13 19.15 2.04
N VAL A 286 -2.26 19.01 2.72
CA VAL A 286 -3.58 19.03 2.09
C VAL A 286 -3.96 20.48 1.81
N THR A 287 -4.42 20.73 0.59
CA THR A 287 -4.85 22.05 0.11
C THR A 287 -6.22 21.94 -0.57
N PRO A 288 -6.94 23.05 -0.76
CA PRO A 288 -8.21 23.02 -1.50
C PRO A 288 -8.09 22.43 -2.92
N LEU A 289 -6.91 22.50 -3.53
CA LEU A 289 -6.67 21.87 -4.83
C LEU A 289 -6.60 20.35 -4.73
N THR A 290 -5.93 19.81 -3.71
CA THR A 290 -5.85 18.35 -3.51
C THR A 290 -7.21 17.77 -3.13
N ASP A 291 -8.04 18.50 -2.38
CA ASP A 291 -9.40 18.06 -2.04
C ASP A 291 -10.29 17.94 -3.29
N ARG A 292 -10.17 18.90 -4.21
CA ARG A 292 -10.86 18.84 -5.51
C ARG A 292 -10.38 17.69 -6.39
N CYS A 293 -9.08 17.38 -6.35
CA CYS A 293 -8.55 16.19 -7.03
C CYS A 293 -9.20 14.92 -6.48
N TRP A 294 -9.29 14.77 -5.16
CA TRP A 294 -9.94 13.62 -4.53
C TRP A 294 -11.41 13.50 -4.89
N LEU A 295 -12.17 14.59 -4.84
CA LEU A 295 -13.58 14.62 -5.27
C LEU A 295 -13.75 14.12 -6.71
N THR A 296 -12.85 14.54 -7.60
CA THR A 296 -12.89 14.09 -9.00
C THR A 296 -12.59 12.60 -9.08
N ILE A 297 -11.53 12.12 -8.43
CA ILE A 297 -11.12 10.71 -8.45
C ILE A 297 -12.21 9.80 -7.90
N THR A 298 -12.74 10.09 -6.71
CA THR A 298 -13.75 9.24 -6.07
C THR A 298 -15.09 9.25 -6.80
N SER A 299 -15.47 10.38 -7.39
CA SER A 299 -16.69 10.46 -8.21
C SER A 299 -16.60 9.62 -9.48
N GLU A 300 -15.42 9.54 -10.12
CA GLU A 300 -15.20 8.69 -11.29
C GLU A 300 -15.11 7.21 -10.92
N GLU A 301 -14.44 6.85 -9.83
CA GLU A 301 -14.39 5.46 -9.35
C GLU A 301 -15.79 4.91 -9.02
N ARG A 302 -16.66 5.74 -8.44
CA ARG A 302 -18.06 5.36 -8.23
C ARG A 302 -18.78 5.03 -9.54
N LYS A 303 -18.59 5.86 -10.59
CA LYS A 303 -19.20 5.61 -11.90
C LYS A 303 -18.73 4.27 -12.46
N ARG A 304 -17.45 3.96 -12.30
CA ARG A 304 -16.87 2.68 -12.73
C ARG A 304 -17.54 1.49 -12.03
N GLN A 305 -17.77 1.57 -10.71
CA GLN A 305 -18.45 0.52 -9.96
C GLN A 305 -19.94 0.36 -10.31
N SER A 306 -20.57 1.42 -10.84
CA SER A 306 -21.98 1.38 -11.27
C SER A 306 -22.20 0.85 -12.68
N LEU A 307 -21.13 0.58 -13.44
CA LEU A 307 -21.24 -0.03 -14.77
C LEU A 307 -21.47 -1.55 -14.62
N PRO A 308 -22.44 -2.14 -15.33
CA PRO A 308 -22.56 -3.59 -15.38
C PRO A 308 -21.31 -4.20 -16.03
N GLU A 309 -20.78 -5.27 -15.42
CA GLU A 309 -19.68 -6.09 -15.95
C GLU A 309 -19.98 -6.66 -17.35
#